data_AF-K0TNG6-F1
#
_entry.id   AF-K0TNG6-F1
#
_cell.length_a   1.000
_cell.length_b   1.000
_cell.length_c   1.000
_cell.angle_alpha   90.00
_cell.angle_beta   90.00
_cell.angle_gamma   90.00
#
_symmetry.space_group_name_H-M   'P 1'
#
loop_
_entity.id
_entity.type
_entity.pdbx_description
1 polymer ?
#
loop_
_entity_poly.entity_id
_entity_poly.type
_entity_poly.pdbx_seq_one_letter_code
_entity_poly.pdbx_strand_id
1 'polypeptide(L)'
;MRLRTQLMEDTSNPNYKEHARKVKQFEEEYGEDWDGTMIDYDSDFIDLPKYVAKALGTGNLRAVLQWLGKGKVRERVNAKCKEAGNAGLLYLAAMNKHHDLMIYLLLNGADVNILESTGSSVLTAFCFYKTNPSQLVRLILSWGAELFEKGGRVTKERKLAFLRQEIAAKGNVEISNLVASELGGRRCEIVSAPKTRDDLVGKTCVAEDYIKESDQYKVQMEFTNEELLLGVGNLKRRDRTPQDPGYYVECKNNRLTRRDFKSNEECRAFIASLGAGVGELSKVDPDAEAKAEQAAADLLAELGLEDLEGPSSSAPKKNNQSASGKKMKRGGKKKGRK
;
A
#
# COMPACT_ATOMS: atom_id res chain seq x y z
N MET A 1 10.27 21.25 11.67
CA MET A 1 10.88 21.85 12.88
C MET A 1 10.73 21.06 14.19
N ARG A 2 9.58 20.47 14.58
CA ARG A 2 9.49 19.65 15.83
C ARG A 2 10.41 18.41 15.86
N LEU A 3 10.77 17.85 14.71
CA LEU A 3 11.75 16.77 14.58
C LEU A 3 13.21 17.26 14.63
N ARG A 4 13.49 18.56 14.38
CA ARG A 4 14.84 19.15 14.38
C ARG A 4 15.42 19.17 15.79
N THR A 5 14.63 19.59 16.77
CA THR A 5 15.03 19.64 18.18
C THR A 5 15.12 18.24 18.79
N GLN A 6 14.14 17.36 18.54
CA GLN A 6 14.14 16.01 19.13
C GLN A 6 15.27 15.07 18.64
N LEU A 7 15.73 15.20 17.39
CA LEU A 7 16.79 14.34 16.83
C LEU A 7 18.22 14.84 17.15
N MET A 8 18.38 16.12 17.48
CA MET A 8 19.68 16.75 17.75
C MET A 8 19.94 16.96 19.25
N GLU A 9 18.93 16.81 20.12
CA GLU A 9 19.07 16.94 21.57
C GLU A 9 19.70 15.71 22.24
N ASP A 10 19.48 14.51 21.68
CA ASP A 10 20.01 13.26 22.25
C ASP A 10 21.29 12.81 21.51
N THR A 11 22.43 13.36 21.93
CA THR A 11 23.76 12.94 21.45
C THR A 11 24.14 11.51 21.85
N SER A 12 23.39 10.89 22.76
CA SER A 12 23.57 9.48 23.15
C SER A 12 22.88 8.50 22.19
N ASN A 13 22.03 9.01 21.29
CA ASN A 13 21.38 8.19 20.28
C ASN A 13 22.44 7.55 19.36
N PRO A 14 22.45 6.22 19.18
CA PRO A 14 23.44 5.53 18.33
C PRO A 14 23.43 6.00 16.87
N ASN A 15 22.34 6.63 16.42
CA ASN A 15 22.21 7.19 15.08
C ASN A 15 22.54 8.69 14.99
N TYR A 16 22.94 9.35 16.08
CA TYR A 16 23.12 10.81 16.14
C TYR A 16 23.99 11.34 14.99
N LYS A 17 25.14 10.68 14.73
CA LYS A 17 26.06 11.07 13.65
C LYS A 17 25.40 11.05 12.27
N GLU A 18 24.51 10.10 12.02
CA GLU A 18 23.80 10.00 10.75
C GLU A 18 22.68 11.03 10.65
N HIS A 19 21.95 11.28 11.74
CA HIS A 19 20.97 12.36 11.82
C HIS A 19 21.63 13.72 11.57
N ALA A 20 22.75 14.00 12.23
CA ALA A 20 23.53 15.22 12.03
C ALA A 20 24.02 15.37 10.57
N ARG A 21 24.48 14.28 9.95
CA ARG A 21 24.87 14.29 8.52
C ARG A 21 23.68 14.59 7.60
N LYS A 22 22.51 14.00 7.86
CA LYS A 22 21.28 14.23 7.08
C LYS A 22 20.79 15.66 7.22
N VAL A 23 20.84 16.22 8.43
CA VAL A 23 20.50 17.63 8.69
C VAL A 23 21.45 18.55 7.95
N LYS A 24 22.77 18.32 8.06
CA LYS A 24 23.76 19.13 7.36
C LYS A 24 23.59 19.08 5.84
N GLN A 25 23.34 17.91 5.27
CA GLN A 25 23.09 17.76 3.84
C GLN A 25 21.83 18.52 3.41
N PHE A 26 20.77 18.49 4.22
CA PHE A 26 19.55 19.25 3.95
C PHE A 26 19.79 20.77 4.03
N GLU A 27 20.56 21.24 5.02
CA GLU A 27 20.94 22.65 5.16
C GLU A 27 21.83 23.13 4.01
N GLU A 28 22.75 22.29 3.51
CA GLU A 28 23.57 22.57 2.32
C GLU A 28 22.72 22.67 1.04
N GLU A 29 21.66 21.88 0.92
CA GLU A 29 20.80 21.82 -0.28
C GLU A 29 19.72 22.91 -0.30
N TYR A 30 19.14 23.23 0.86
CA TYR A 30 17.95 24.11 0.97
C TYR A 30 18.17 25.37 1.82
N GLY A 31 19.35 25.54 2.41
CA GLY A 31 19.71 26.67 3.27
C GLY A 31 19.37 26.44 4.75
N GLU A 32 20.20 26.98 5.64
CA GLU A 32 20.03 26.90 7.10
C GLU A 32 18.75 27.61 7.60
N ASP A 33 18.28 28.60 6.83
CA ASP A 33 17.13 29.46 7.12
C ASP A 33 15.78 28.88 6.61
N TRP A 34 15.75 27.61 6.23
CA TRP A 34 14.52 26.97 5.75
C TRP A 34 13.39 27.10 6.80
N ASP A 35 12.33 27.82 6.44
CA ASP A 35 11.33 28.38 7.34
C ASP A 35 10.27 27.37 7.82
N GLY A 36 10.34 26.12 7.38
CA GLY A 36 9.33 25.11 7.69
C GLY A 36 8.23 24.96 6.65
N THR A 37 8.22 25.79 5.59
CA THR A 37 7.23 25.70 4.52
C THR A 37 7.29 24.31 3.89
N MET A 38 6.20 23.54 3.97
CA MET A 38 6.13 22.21 3.37
C MET A 38 6.62 22.29 1.93
N ILE A 39 7.62 21.47 1.59
CA ILE A 39 7.97 21.22 0.20
C ILE A 39 6.71 20.62 -0.42
N ASP A 40 6.01 21.40 -1.24
CA ASP A 40 4.84 20.94 -1.96
C ASP A 40 5.36 20.02 -3.06
N TYR A 41 5.22 18.72 -2.84
CA TYR A 41 5.52 17.75 -3.87
C TYR A 41 4.36 17.83 -4.87
N ASP A 42 4.68 18.08 -6.15
CA ASP A 42 3.76 17.80 -7.25
C ASP A 42 3.26 16.36 -7.06
N SER A 43 2.00 16.25 -6.64
CA SER A 43 1.45 15.00 -6.14
C SER A 43 0.47 14.44 -7.15
N ASP A 44 1.00 13.75 -8.14
CA ASP A 44 0.24 12.97 -9.13
C ASP A 44 -0.41 11.70 -8.52
N PHE A 45 -0.51 11.62 -7.18
CA PHE A 45 -1.06 10.49 -6.46
C PHE A 45 -2.37 10.85 -5.76
N ILE A 46 -3.24 9.85 -5.60
CA ILE A 46 -4.45 9.99 -4.79
C ILE A 46 -4.06 10.17 -3.31
N ASP A 47 -4.59 11.21 -2.68
CA ASP A 47 -4.41 11.44 -1.25
C ASP A 47 -5.10 10.34 -0.43
N LEU A 48 -4.35 9.71 0.47
CA LEU A 48 -4.87 8.74 1.42
C LEU A 48 -5.36 9.49 2.67
N PRO A 49 -6.67 9.53 2.94
CA PRO A 49 -7.18 10.34 4.04
C PRO A 49 -6.58 9.92 5.38
N LYS A 50 -6.24 10.89 6.22
CA LYS A 50 -5.65 10.68 7.55
C LYS A 50 -6.41 9.68 8.42
N TYR A 51 -7.74 9.65 8.34
CA TYR A 51 -8.54 8.68 9.11
C TYR A 51 -8.31 7.23 8.66
N VAL A 52 -8.04 7.00 7.36
CA VAL A 52 -7.73 5.69 6.80
C VAL A 52 -6.33 5.26 7.25
N ALA A 53 -5.35 6.16 7.18
CA ALA A 53 -4.00 5.90 7.69
C ALA A 53 -4.01 5.57 9.20
N LYS A 54 -4.81 6.29 10.00
CA LYS A 54 -5.00 5.99 11.42
C LYS A 54 -5.69 4.64 11.65
N ALA A 55 -6.69 4.31 10.82
CA ALA A 55 -7.41 3.05 10.93
C ALA A 55 -6.48 1.83 10.79
N LEU A 56 -5.49 1.89 9.88
CA LEU A 56 -4.44 0.87 9.75
C LEU A 56 -3.65 0.69 11.04
N GLY A 57 -3.24 1.77 11.70
CA GLY A 57 -2.51 1.72 12.97
C GLY A 57 -3.31 1.11 14.12
N THR A 58 -4.63 1.29 14.10
CA THR A 58 -5.55 0.74 15.12
C THR A 58 -6.10 -0.65 14.78
N GLY A 59 -5.74 -1.23 13.62
CA GLY A 59 -6.27 -2.51 13.15
C GLY A 59 -7.72 -2.46 12.64
N ASN A 60 -8.33 -1.27 12.47
CA ASN A 60 -9.66 -1.11 11.93
C ASN A 60 -9.66 -1.24 10.40
N LEU A 61 -9.46 -2.47 9.90
CA LEU A 61 -9.42 -2.75 8.46
C LEU A 61 -10.76 -2.47 7.76
N ARG A 62 -11.88 -2.48 8.49
CA ARG A 62 -13.20 -2.16 7.92
C ARG A 62 -13.23 -0.76 7.31
N ALA A 63 -12.73 0.25 8.02
CA ALA A 63 -12.70 1.63 7.52
C ALA A 63 -11.80 1.76 6.27
N VAL A 64 -10.70 1.01 6.22
CA VAL A 64 -9.78 0.96 5.07
C VAL A 64 -10.48 0.35 3.86
N LEU A 65 -11.14 -0.79 4.04
CA LEU A 65 -11.84 -1.49 2.95
C LEU A 65 -13.06 -0.71 2.45
N GLN A 66 -13.80 -0.05 3.35
CA GLN A 66 -14.89 0.85 2.97
C GLN A 66 -14.37 2.01 2.11
N TRP A 67 -13.26 2.63 2.50
CA TRP A 67 -12.66 3.69 1.70
C TRP A 67 -12.16 3.18 0.36
N LEU A 68 -11.52 2.01 0.30
CA LEU A 68 -11.11 1.41 -0.98
C LEU A 68 -12.31 1.13 -1.90
N GLY A 69 -13.45 0.71 -1.33
CA GLY A 69 -14.67 0.39 -2.08
C GLY A 69 -15.47 1.60 -2.59
N LYS A 70 -15.29 2.80 -2.03
CA LYS A 70 -15.99 4.04 -2.46
C LYS A 70 -15.52 4.60 -3.81
N GLY A 71 -14.79 3.83 -4.61
CA GLY A 71 -14.28 4.24 -5.91
C GLY A 71 -13.57 3.11 -6.62
N LYS A 72 -12.81 3.43 -7.67
CA LYS A 72 -12.02 2.42 -8.38
C LYS A 72 -10.85 1.98 -7.50
N VAL A 73 -10.96 0.77 -6.96
CA VAL A 73 -9.96 0.16 -6.06
C VAL A 73 -8.56 0.26 -6.67
N ARG A 74 -8.40 -0.05 -7.97
CA ARG A 74 -7.11 0.00 -8.69
C ARG A 74 -6.43 1.37 -8.68
N GLU A 75 -7.21 2.45 -8.62
CA GLU A 75 -6.63 3.81 -8.53
C GLU A 75 -6.23 4.09 -7.07
N ARG A 76 -7.04 3.65 -6.10
CA ARG A 76 -6.84 3.94 -4.66
C ARG A 76 -5.76 3.12 -3.97
N VAL A 77 -5.42 1.93 -4.46
CA VAL A 77 -4.40 1.06 -3.82
C VAL A 77 -3.01 1.68 -3.76
N ASN A 78 -2.72 2.66 -4.62
CA ASN A 78 -1.46 3.42 -4.65
C ASN A 78 -1.54 4.79 -3.98
N ALA A 79 -2.63 5.06 -3.24
CA ALA A 79 -2.76 6.31 -2.50
C ALA A 79 -1.68 6.45 -1.43
N LYS A 80 -1.25 7.69 -1.19
CA LYS A 80 -0.19 8.04 -0.24
C LYS A 80 -0.70 9.03 0.80
N CYS A 81 -0.25 8.89 2.04
CA CYS A 81 -0.62 9.77 3.14
C CYS A 81 0.45 10.84 3.32
N LYS A 82 0.12 12.10 3.03
CA LYS A 82 1.04 13.25 3.15
C LYS A 82 1.55 13.41 4.58
N GLU A 83 0.69 13.23 5.57
CA GLU A 83 1.06 13.33 6.99
C GLU A 83 1.89 12.16 7.51
N ALA A 84 1.99 11.07 6.75
CA ALA A 84 2.84 9.92 7.06
C ALA A 84 4.07 9.86 6.13
N GLY A 85 4.59 11.02 5.72
CA GLY A 85 5.78 11.11 4.87
C GLY A 85 5.54 10.50 3.50
N ASN A 86 4.40 10.78 2.88
CA ASN A 86 3.99 10.18 1.60
C ASN A 86 4.04 8.63 1.59
N ALA A 87 3.87 7.99 2.74
CA ALA A 87 3.81 6.54 2.81
C ALA A 87 2.57 6.03 2.05
N GLY A 88 2.82 5.09 1.13
CA GLY A 88 1.78 4.41 0.38
C GLY A 88 0.95 3.46 1.22
N LEU A 89 -0.25 3.13 0.75
CA LEU A 89 -1.14 2.22 1.46
C LEU A 89 -0.52 0.84 1.72
N LEU A 90 0.21 0.28 0.74
CA LEU A 90 0.96 -0.98 0.92
C LEU A 90 2.06 -0.85 1.97
N TYR A 91 2.77 0.29 2.01
CA TYR A 91 3.80 0.57 3.01
C TYR A 91 3.20 0.60 4.43
N LEU A 92 2.09 1.30 4.61
CA LEU A 92 1.40 1.38 5.90
C LEU A 92 0.84 0.02 6.34
N ALA A 93 0.27 -0.76 5.42
CA ALA A 93 -0.19 -2.12 5.71
C ALA A 93 0.97 -3.02 6.17
N ALA A 94 2.13 -2.92 5.51
CA ALA A 94 3.33 -3.66 5.85
C ALA A 94 3.88 -3.32 7.24
N MET A 95 4.01 -2.02 7.56
CA MET A 95 4.52 -1.58 8.87
C MET A 95 3.59 -1.96 10.03
N ASN A 96 2.29 -2.12 9.76
CA ASN A 96 1.31 -2.59 10.74
C ASN A 96 1.03 -4.10 10.67
N LYS A 97 1.80 -4.84 9.86
CA LYS A 97 1.74 -6.32 9.74
C LYS A 97 0.38 -6.87 9.27
N HIS A 98 -0.35 -6.11 8.46
CA HIS A 98 -1.66 -6.53 7.92
C HIS A 98 -1.50 -7.40 6.66
N HIS A 99 -1.15 -8.68 6.86
CA HIS A 99 -0.82 -9.62 5.77
C HIS A 99 -1.89 -9.74 4.68
N ASP A 100 -3.13 -10.04 5.05
CA ASP A 100 -4.21 -10.22 4.06
C ASP A 100 -4.54 -8.92 3.33
N LEU A 101 -4.40 -7.77 4.00
CA LEU A 101 -4.57 -6.47 3.35
C LEU A 101 -3.46 -6.25 2.32
N MET A 102 -2.19 -6.56 2.63
CA MET A 102 -1.11 -6.47 1.66
C MET A 102 -1.38 -7.32 0.42
N ILE A 103 -1.83 -8.56 0.61
CA ILE A 103 -2.22 -9.45 -0.50
C ILE A 103 -3.34 -8.80 -1.32
N TYR A 104 -4.40 -8.33 -0.65
CA TYR A 104 -5.53 -7.69 -1.32
C TYR A 104 -5.10 -6.46 -2.14
N LEU A 105 -4.20 -5.62 -1.60
CA LEU A 105 -3.66 -4.46 -2.30
C LEU A 105 -2.86 -4.86 -3.54
N LEU A 106 -1.96 -5.84 -3.41
CA LEU A 106 -1.13 -6.34 -4.52
C LEU A 106 -1.98 -6.97 -5.63
N LEU A 107 -2.98 -7.78 -5.27
CA LEU A 107 -3.97 -8.34 -6.21
C LEU A 107 -4.75 -7.25 -6.97
N ASN A 108 -4.86 -6.05 -6.41
CA ASN A 108 -5.53 -4.92 -7.03
C ASN A 108 -4.57 -3.93 -7.71
N GLY A 109 -3.29 -4.30 -7.87
CA GLY A 109 -2.31 -3.49 -8.61
C GLY A 109 -1.58 -2.45 -7.77
N ALA A 110 -1.49 -2.64 -6.46
CA ALA A 110 -0.57 -1.85 -5.65
C ALA A 110 0.88 -2.01 -6.16
N ASP A 111 1.58 -0.90 -6.27
CA ASP A 111 3.00 -0.87 -6.59
C ASP A 111 3.79 -1.45 -5.42
N VAL A 112 4.36 -2.63 -5.65
CA VAL A 112 5.19 -3.33 -4.66
C VAL A 112 6.43 -2.51 -4.25
N ASN A 113 6.88 -1.60 -5.12
CA ASN A 113 8.03 -0.74 -4.94
C ASN A 113 7.64 0.69 -4.54
N ILE A 114 6.43 0.89 -4.03
CA ILE A 114 5.96 2.21 -3.61
C ILE A 114 6.95 2.87 -2.64
N LEU A 115 7.31 4.11 -2.96
CA LEU A 115 8.28 4.90 -2.21
C LEU A 115 7.60 5.88 -1.27
N GLU A 116 8.11 5.97 -0.04
CA GLU A 116 7.81 7.09 0.86
C GLU A 116 8.74 8.28 0.59
N SER A 117 8.56 9.37 1.34
CA SER A 117 9.25 10.67 1.17
C SER A 117 10.79 10.64 1.14
N THR A 118 11.45 9.71 1.84
CA THR A 118 12.91 9.54 1.78
C THR A 118 13.37 8.74 0.56
N GLY A 119 12.42 8.29 -0.26
CA GLY A 119 12.65 7.46 -1.43
C GLY A 119 12.99 6.01 -1.08
N SER A 120 12.55 5.53 0.09
CA SER A 120 12.70 4.14 0.51
C SER A 120 11.49 3.30 0.12
N SER A 121 11.73 2.10 -0.41
CA SER A 121 10.68 1.10 -0.66
C SER A 121 10.25 0.38 0.62
N VAL A 122 9.16 -0.40 0.54
CA VAL A 122 8.74 -1.34 1.60
C VAL A 122 9.83 -2.36 1.92
N LEU A 123 10.53 -2.89 0.91
CA LEU A 123 11.62 -3.86 1.11
C LEU A 123 12.80 -3.22 1.84
N THR A 124 13.17 -2.00 1.44
CA THR A 124 14.21 -1.20 2.09
C THR A 124 13.87 -0.99 3.56
N ALA A 125 12.64 -0.56 3.86
CA ALA A 125 12.16 -0.41 5.23
C ALA A 125 12.29 -1.72 6.02
N PHE A 126 11.95 -2.86 5.42
CA PHE A 126 12.05 -4.15 6.11
C PHE A 126 13.47 -4.57 6.49
N CYS A 127 14.50 -4.13 5.76
CA CYS A 127 15.89 -4.35 6.13
C CYS A 127 16.29 -3.64 7.43
N PHE A 128 15.60 -2.57 7.84
CA PHE A 128 15.95 -1.77 9.02
C PHE A 128 15.23 -2.17 10.32
N TYR A 129 14.08 -2.85 10.26
CA TYR A 129 13.36 -3.25 11.48
C TYR A 129 13.67 -4.69 11.92
N LYS A 130 14.12 -4.82 13.18
CA LYS A 130 14.49 -6.09 13.83
C LYS A 130 13.36 -7.10 13.97
N THR A 131 12.10 -6.65 13.96
CA THR A 131 10.92 -7.46 14.34
C THR A 131 10.00 -7.77 13.16
N ASN A 132 10.52 -7.68 11.93
CA ASN A 132 9.74 -7.98 10.74
C ASN A 132 9.63 -9.49 10.52
N PRO A 133 8.41 -10.01 10.32
CA PRO A 133 8.23 -11.42 10.01
C PRO A 133 8.77 -11.72 8.60
N SER A 134 9.59 -12.76 8.48
CA SER A 134 10.14 -13.25 7.21
C SER A 134 9.05 -13.47 6.15
N GLN A 135 7.84 -13.85 6.57
CA GLN A 135 6.68 -14.03 5.69
C GLN A 135 6.26 -12.78 4.92
N LEU A 136 6.31 -11.57 5.52
CA LEU A 136 5.92 -10.33 4.81
C LEU A 136 6.98 -9.91 3.78
N VAL A 137 8.24 -10.18 4.09
CA VAL A 137 9.36 -9.93 3.17
C VAL A 137 9.28 -10.90 1.98
N ARG A 138 9.06 -12.19 2.26
CA ARG A 138 8.85 -13.21 1.23
C ARG A 138 7.63 -12.89 0.37
N LEU A 139 6.53 -12.41 0.97
CA LEU A 139 5.37 -11.92 0.22
C LEU A 139 5.78 -10.87 -0.82
N ILE A 140 6.35 -9.74 -0.41
CA ILE A 140 6.68 -8.66 -1.35
C ILE A 140 7.79 -9.03 -2.35
N LEU A 141 8.79 -9.81 -1.94
CA LEU A 141 9.84 -10.30 -2.84
C LEU A 141 9.26 -11.18 -3.96
N SER A 142 8.27 -11.99 -3.60
CA SER A 142 7.59 -12.86 -4.55
C SER A 142 6.68 -12.11 -5.53
N TRP A 143 6.32 -10.86 -5.22
CA TRP A 143 5.65 -9.90 -6.11
C TRP A 143 6.64 -8.99 -6.86
N GLY A 144 7.95 -9.25 -6.75
CA GLY A 144 8.95 -8.51 -7.49
C GLY A 144 9.49 -7.28 -6.78
N ALA A 145 9.38 -7.18 -5.45
CA ALA A 145 9.99 -6.09 -4.69
C ALA A 145 11.48 -5.94 -4.98
N GLU A 146 11.95 -4.71 -5.01
CA GLU A 146 13.32 -4.29 -5.25
C GLU A 146 13.75 -3.31 -4.17
N LEU A 147 15.06 -3.21 -3.95
CA LEU A 147 15.61 -2.22 -3.03
C LEU A 147 15.67 -0.86 -3.72
N PHE A 148 15.14 0.15 -3.03
CA PHE A 148 15.23 1.56 -3.41
C PHE A 148 15.76 2.39 -2.23
N GLU A 149 16.69 3.29 -2.49
CA GLU A 149 17.27 4.19 -1.51
C GLU A 149 17.41 5.57 -2.17
N LYS A 150 16.97 6.63 -1.47
CA LYS A 150 17.03 8.01 -1.99
C LYS A 150 16.36 8.16 -3.37
N GLY A 151 15.28 7.42 -3.58
CA GLY A 151 14.47 7.46 -4.82
C GLY A 151 15.03 6.61 -5.97
N GLY A 152 16.25 6.09 -5.85
CA GLY A 152 16.90 5.28 -6.87
C GLY A 152 16.90 3.79 -6.53
N ARG A 153 16.75 2.94 -7.54
CA ARG A 153 16.92 1.49 -7.37
C ARG A 153 18.38 1.19 -7.01
N VAL A 154 18.59 0.38 -5.97
CA VAL A 154 19.92 -0.06 -5.55
C VAL A 154 20.49 -1.02 -6.58
N THR A 155 21.70 -0.73 -7.09
CA THR A 155 22.37 -1.58 -8.09
C THR A 155 22.90 -2.88 -7.46
N LYS A 156 23.23 -3.88 -8.30
CA LYS A 156 23.79 -5.16 -7.82
C LYS A 156 25.10 -4.95 -7.05
N GLU A 157 25.94 -4.02 -7.50
CA GLU A 157 27.26 -3.71 -6.92
C GLU A 157 27.09 -3.03 -5.56
N ARG A 158 26.13 -2.11 -5.45
CA ARG A 158 25.86 -1.39 -4.21
C ARG A 158 25.05 -2.21 -3.21
N LYS A 159 24.28 -3.21 -3.67
CA LYS A 159 23.43 -4.07 -2.82
C LYS A 159 24.22 -4.70 -1.67
N LEU A 160 25.41 -5.27 -1.93
CA LEU A 160 26.21 -5.88 -0.86
C LEU A 160 26.76 -4.84 0.12
N ALA A 161 27.18 -3.67 -0.36
CA ALA A 161 27.67 -2.59 0.50
C ALA A 161 26.53 -2.03 1.37
N PHE A 162 25.36 -1.82 0.77
CA PHE A 162 24.12 -1.44 1.45
C PHE A 162 23.80 -2.48 2.54
N LEU A 163 23.70 -3.76 2.19
CA LEU A 163 23.42 -4.82 3.16
C LEU A 163 24.48 -4.90 4.28
N ARG A 164 25.78 -4.76 3.96
CA ARG A 164 26.88 -4.82 4.96
C ARG A 164 26.88 -3.66 5.94
N GLN A 165 26.63 -2.42 5.48
CA GLN A 165 26.54 -1.25 6.36
C GLN A 165 25.39 -1.44 7.38
N GLU A 166 24.30 -2.07 6.96
CA GLU A 166 23.08 -2.17 7.75
C GLU A 166 23.01 -3.43 8.65
N ILE A 167 23.61 -4.56 8.24
CA ILE A 167 23.74 -5.78 9.08
C ILE A 167 24.56 -5.47 10.35
N ALA A 168 25.63 -4.69 10.23
CA ALA A 168 26.54 -4.39 11.34
C ALA A 168 25.92 -3.49 12.42
N ALA A 169 24.92 -2.67 12.05
CA ALA A 169 24.32 -1.70 12.96
C ALA A 169 23.12 -2.30 13.74
N LYS A 170 22.22 -3.04 13.09
CA LYS A 170 20.89 -3.39 13.67
C LYS A 170 20.29 -4.73 13.27
N GLY A 171 20.83 -5.48 12.31
CA GLY A 171 20.61 -6.92 12.10
C GLY A 171 19.19 -7.43 11.72
N ASN A 172 19.07 -7.93 10.49
CA ASN A 172 18.30 -9.15 10.17
C ASN A 172 19.07 -9.96 9.11
N VAL A 173 19.88 -10.91 9.57
CA VAL A 173 20.78 -11.71 8.71
C VAL A 173 19.98 -12.57 7.72
N GLU A 174 18.81 -13.06 8.13
CA GLU A 174 17.94 -13.85 7.25
C GLU A 174 17.46 -13.02 6.05
N ILE A 175 16.88 -11.84 6.29
CA ILE A 175 16.45 -10.94 5.22
C ILE A 175 17.64 -10.53 4.34
N SER A 176 18.81 -10.28 4.95
CA SER A 176 19.98 -9.90 4.18
C SER A 176 20.46 -11.02 3.26
N ASN A 177 20.58 -12.25 3.77
CA ASN A 177 20.94 -13.41 2.97
C ASN A 177 19.94 -13.65 1.84
N LEU A 178 18.64 -13.50 2.16
CA LEU A 178 17.56 -13.63 1.20
C LEU A 178 17.73 -12.61 0.05
N VAL A 179 17.86 -11.33 0.38
CA VAL A 179 17.92 -10.22 -0.58
C VAL A 179 19.27 -10.13 -1.30
N ALA A 180 20.35 -10.65 -0.70
CA ALA A 180 21.70 -10.68 -1.29
C ALA A 180 21.74 -11.55 -2.55
N SER A 181 21.03 -12.67 -2.54
CA SER A 181 20.90 -13.54 -3.72
C SER A 181 19.95 -12.93 -4.77
N GLU A 182 20.06 -13.39 -6.01
CA GLU A 182 19.22 -12.86 -7.10
C GLU A 182 17.76 -13.32 -6.99
N LEU A 183 17.55 -14.59 -6.61
CA LEU A 183 16.23 -15.22 -6.55
C LEU A 183 15.67 -15.38 -5.14
N GLY A 184 16.43 -15.09 -4.08
CA GLY A 184 15.98 -15.31 -2.70
C GLY A 184 14.67 -14.60 -2.38
N GLY A 185 13.72 -15.37 -1.86
CA GLY A 185 12.35 -14.97 -1.52
C GLY A 185 11.45 -14.72 -2.73
N ARG A 186 11.97 -14.85 -3.95
CA ARG A 186 11.22 -14.59 -5.19
C ARG A 186 10.54 -15.85 -5.69
N ARG A 187 9.40 -15.63 -6.35
CA ARG A 187 8.75 -16.67 -7.14
C ARG A 187 9.54 -16.91 -8.41
N CYS A 188 9.73 -18.19 -8.71
CA CYS A 188 10.46 -18.66 -9.87
C CYS A 188 9.63 -19.69 -10.63
N GLU A 189 9.97 -19.86 -11.90
CA GLU A 189 9.57 -20.97 -12.73
C GLU A 189 10.76 -21.91 -12.92
N ILE A 190 10.51 -23.21 -12.82
CA ILE A 190 11.51 -24.24 -13.09
C ILE A 190 11.61 -24.41 -14.61
N VAL A 191 12.72 -23.99 -15.20
CA VAL A 191 12.96 -24.06 -16.66
C VAL A 191 13.70 -25.32 -17.09
N SER A 192 14.41 -25.95 -16.17
CA SER A 192 15.03 -27.27 -16.36
C SER A 192 15.08 -28.02 -15.04
N ALA A 193 14.97 -29.34 -15.09
CA ALA A 193 15.05 -30.21 -13.92
C ALA A 193 15.95 -31.41 -14.22
N PRO A 194 16.44 -32.13 -13.20
CA PRO A 194 17.07 -33.43 -13.42
C PRO A 194 16.12 -34.36 -14.18
N LYS A 195 16.64 -35.21 -15.07
CA LYS A 195 15.84 -36.11 -15.95
C LYS A 195 14.79 -36.95 -15.22
N THR A 196 15.01 -37.22 -13.93
CA THR A 196 14.07 -37.99 -13.09
C THR A 196 12.85 -37.17 -12.63
N ARG A 197 12.82 -35.86 -12.90
CA ARG A 197 11.84 -34.88 -12.43
C ARG A 197 11.40 -33.92 -13.56
N ASP A 198 11.32 -34.41 -14.79
CA ASP A 198 10.82 -33.62 -15.93
C ASP A 198 9.40 -33.09 -15.70
N ASP A 199 8.64 -33.73 -14.80
CA ASP A 199 7.33 -33.30 -14.33
C ASP A 199 7.33 -31.91 -13.65
N LEU A 200 8.50 -31.40 -13.24
CA LEU A 200 8.64 -30.12 -12.56
C LEU A 200 8.77 -28.94 -13.52
N VAL A 201 9.14 -29.18 -14.78
CA VAL A 201 9.38 -28.09 -15.74
C VAL A 201 8.08 -27.30 -15.98
N GLY A 202 8.16 -25.98 -15.90
CA GLY A 202 7.02 -25.06 -16.00
C GLY A 202 6.24 -24.86 -14.70
N LYS A 203 6.51 -25.65 -13.64
CA LYS A 203 5.92 -25.41 -12.31
C LYS A 203 6.61 -24.24 -11.62
N THR A 204 5.90 -23.67 -10.64
CA THR A 204 6.39 -22.53 -9.87
C THR A 204 6.81 -22.94 -8.46
N CYS A 205 7.82 -22.23 -7.97
CA CYS A 205 8.36 -22.39 -6.64
C CYS A 205 8.78 -21.04 -6.08
N VAL A 206 9.04 -20.98 -4.78
CA VAL A 206 9.70 -19.84 -4.13
C VAL A 206 11.11 -20.28 -3.76
N ALA A 207 12.11 -19.47 -4.12
CA ALA A 207 13.49 -19.73 -3.75
C ALA A 207 13.72 -19.28 -2.30
N GLU A 208 13.69 -20.23 -1.38
CA GLU A 208 13.70 -19.96 0.06
C GLU A 208 15.06 -19.48 0.54
N ASP A 209 16.13 -20.17 0.14
CA ASP A 209 17.50 -19.91 0.56
C ASP A 209 18.49 -20.20 -0.58
N TYR A 210 19.61 -19.48 -0.60
CA TYR A 210 20.71 -19.71 -1.53
C TYR A 210 21.89 -20.36 -0.81
N ILE A 211 22.35 -21.50 -1.32
CA ILE A 211 23.48 -22.27 -0.80
C ILE A 211 24.68 -22.02 -1.71
N LYS A 212 25.63 -21.22 -1.21
CA LYS A 212 26.74 -20.72 -2.01
C LYS A 212 27.73 -21.82 -2.40
N GLU A 213 27.91 -22.82 -1.55
CA GLU A 213 28.89 -23.90 -1.72
C GLU A 213 28.54 -24.83 -2.89
N SER A 214 27.24 -25.04 -3.13
CA SER A 214 26.73 -25.91 -4.20
C SER A 214 26.14 -25.16 -5.39
N ASP A 215 26.09 -23.83 -5.35
CA ASP A 215 25.45 -22.97 -6.36
C ASP A 215 23.99 -23.40 -6.63
N GLN A 216 23.25 -23.63 -5.53
CA GLN A 216 21.87 -24.11 -5.56
C GLN A 216 20.96 -23.25 -4.70
N TYR A 217 19.69 -23.21 -5.07
CA TYR A 217 18.63 -22.71 -4.22
C TYR A 217 17.88 -23.87 -3.57
N LYS A 218 17.63 -23.72 -2.26
CA LYS A 218 16.52 -24.42 -1.62
C LYS A 218 15.24 -23.77 -2.09
N VAL A 219 14.38 -24.52 -2.77
CA VAL A 219 13.10 -24.03 -3.27
C VAL A 219 11.95 -24.77 -2.59
N GLN A 220 10.84 -24.06 -2.38
CA GLN A 220 9.58 -24.64 -1.94
C GLN A 220 8.56 -24.57 -3.08
N MET A 221 7.99 -25.72 -3.44
CA MET A 221 6.96 -25.81 -4.47
C MET A 221 5.66 -25.17 -4.01
N GLU A 222 5.03 -24.37 -4.87
CA GLU A 222 3.92 -23.48 -4.48
C GLU A 222 2.64 -24.20 -4.01
N PHE A 223 2.35 -25.41 -4.54
CA PHE A 223 1.10 -26.14 -4.25
C PHE A 223 1.30 -27.46 -3.53
N THR A 224 2.49 -28.07 -3.62
CA THR A 224 2.80 -29.33 -2.94
C THR A 224 3.56 -29.11 -1.64
N ASN A 225 4.09 -27.91 -1.41
CA ASN A 225 5.03 -27.58 -0.32
C ASN A 225 6.27 -28.48 -0.29
N GLU A 226 6.54 -29.23 -1.37
CA GLU A 226 7.74 -30.04 -1.53
C GLU A 226 8.97 -29.13 -1.54
N GLU A 227 9.99 -29.47 -0.78
CA GLU A 227 11.27 -28.75 -0.78
C GLU A 227 12.27 -29.47 -1.68
N LEU A 228 12.98 -28.70 -2.52
CA LEU A 228 13.93 -29.22 -3.49
C LEU A 228 15.21 -28.39 -3.49
N LEU A 229 16.31 -28.99 -3.95
CA LEU A 229 17.54 -28.30 -4.28
C LEU A 229 17.69 -28.21 -5.79
N LEU A 230 17.69 -26.99 -6.32
CA LEU A 230 17.82 -26.73 -7.75
C LEU A 230 18.98 -25.77 -8.01
N GLY A 231 19.81 -26.08 -9.00
CA GLY A 231 20.90 -25.19 -9.43
C GLY A 231 20.36 -23.87 -9.96
N VAL A 232 21.17 -22.81 -9.93
CA VAL A 232 20.76 -21.48 -10.42
C VAL A 232 20.24 -21.53 -11.87
N GLY A 233 20.88 -22.33 -12.73
CA GLY A 233 20.46 -22.49 -14.12
C GLY A 233 19.11 -23.18 -14.34
N ASN A 234 18.54 -23.81 -13.31
CA ASN A 234 17.24 -24.47 -13.37
C ASN A 234 16.07 -23.52 -13.13
N LEU A 235 16.34 -22.29 -12.66
CA LEU A 235 15.33 -21.37 -12.18
C LEU A 235 15.32 -20.09 -13.01
N LYS A 236 14.12 -19.62 -13.31
CA LYS A 236 13.90 -18.30 -13.90
C LYS A 236 12.97 -17.49 -13.01
N ARG A 237 13.34 -16.25 -12.70
CA ARG A 237 12.47 -15.32 -11.95
C ARG A 237 11.12 -15.18 -12.66
N ARG A 238 10.04 -15.34 -11.91
CA ARG A 238 8.66 -15.16 -12.36
C ARG A 238 7.84 -14.60 -11.19
N ASP A 239 7.91 -13.30 -11.04
CA ASP A 239 7.17 -12.60 -9.98
C ASP A 239 5.66 -12.78 -10.14
N ARG A 240 4.95 -12.72 -9.02
CA ARG A 240 3.48 -12.71 -8.99
C ARG A 240 2.95 -11.45 -9.66
N THR A 241 1.79 -11.60 -10.29
CA THR A 241 1.01 -10.50 -10.86
C THR A 241 -0.45 -10.66 -10.45
N PRO A 242 -1.29 -9.62 -10.60
CA PRO A 242 -2.73 -9.77 -10.39
C PRO A 242 -3.36 -10.88 -11.25
N GLN A 243 -2.75 -11.22 -12.40
CA GLN A 243 -3.21 -12.26 -13.32
C GLN A 243 -2.65 -13.66 -12.99
N ASP A 244 -1.51 -13.74 -12.30
CA ASP A 244 -0.85 -15.00 -11.90
C ASP A 244 -0.34 -14.91 -10.44
N PRO A 245 -1.24 -14.79 -9.44
CA PRO A 245 -0.85 -14.62 -8.04
C PRO A 245 -0.62 -15.93 -7.29
N GLY A 246 -1.17 -17.06 -7.76
CA GLY A 246 -1.13 -18.37 -7.09
C GLY A 246 -2.08 -18.52 -5.87
N TYR A 247 -2.66 -17.43 -5.40
CA TYR A 247 -3.68 -17.36 -4.35
C TYR A 247 -4.61 -16.17 -4.62
N TYR A 248 -5.71 -16.09 -3.88
CA TYR A 248 -6.61 -14.95 -3.96
C TYR A 248 -7.11 -14.52 -2.58
N VAL A 249 -7.33 -13.22 -2.40
CA VAL A 249 -8.00 -12.68 -1.22
C VAL A 249 -9.20 -11.88 -1.72
N GLU A 250 -10.39 -12.36 -1.35
CA GLU A 250 -11.65 -11.72 -1.67
C GLU A 250 -12.03 -10.70 -0.59
N CYS A 251 -12.54 -9.54 -1.00
CA CYS A 251 -13.15 -8.58 -0.08
C CYS A 251 -14.68 -8.64 -0.22
N LYS A 252 -15.37 -9.16 0.80
CA LYS A 252 -16.85 -9.16 0.89
C LYS A 252 -17.29 -8.54 2.20
N ASN A 253 -18.25 -7.61 2.14
CA ASN A 253 -18.79 -6.93 3.32
C ASN A 253 -17.70 -6.34 4.23
N ASN A 254 -16.66 -5.76 3.63
CA ASN A 254 -15.48 -5.21 4.33
C ASN A 254 -14.73 -6.23 5.20
N ARG A 255 -14.71 -7.50 4.75
CA ARG A 255 -13.91 -8.59 5.33
C ARG A 255 -13.09 -9.23 4.23
N LEU A 256 -11.84 -9.53 4.56
CA LEU A 256 -10.92 -10.25 3.68
C LEU A 256 -11.04 -11.74 3.95
N THR A 257 -11.12 -12.54 2.90
CA THR A 257 -11.13 -14.00 2.99
C THR A 257 -10.17 -14.57 1.96
N ARG A 258 -9.20 -15.35 2.44
CA ARG A 258 -8.22 -16.01 1.60
C ARG A 258 -8.82 -17.24 0.93
N ARG A 259 -8.47 -17.44 -0.32
CA ARG A 259 -8.77 -18.60 -1.15
C ARG A 259 -7.47 -19.14 -1.73
N ASP A 260 -7.16 -20.38 -1.37
CA ASP A 260 -6.05 -21.14 -1.92
C ASP A 260 -6.54 -22.04 -3.07
N PHE A 261 -5.62 -22.46 -3.93
CA PHE A 261 -5.87 -23.27 -5.11
C PHE A 261 -5.00 -24.51 -5.11
N LYS A 262 -5.35 -25.51 -5.92
CA LYS A 262 -4.54 -26.72 -6.10
C LYS A 262 -3.46 -26.56 -7.16
N SER A 263 -3.60 -25.58 -8.06
CA SER A 263 -2.59 -25.25 -9.07
C SER A 263 -2.68 -23.81 -9.57
N ASN A 264 -1.65 -23.35 -10.29
CA ASN A 264 -1.65 -22.05 -10.95
C ASN A 264 -2.73 -21.96 -12.02
N GLU A 265 -3.04 -23.07 -12.71
CA GLU A 265 -4.05 -23.12 -13.76
C GLU A 265 -5.43 -22.86 -13.16
N GLU A 266 -5.74 -23.50 -12.02
CA GLU A 266 -6.98 -23.27 -11.29
C GLU A 266 -7.08 -21.81 -10.81
N CYS A 267 -5.99 -21.28 -10.23
CA CYS A 267 -5.92 -19.89 -9.80
C CYS A 267 -6.15 -18.91 -10.96
N ARG A 268 -5.46 -19.10 -12.09
CA ARG A 268 -5.59 -18.26 -13.29
C ARG A 268 -6.98 -18.35 -13.90
N ALA A 269 -7.58 -19.53 -13.93
CA ALA A 269 -8.95 -19.71 -14.41
C ALA A 269 -9.96 -18.97 -13.52
N PHE A 270 -9.79 -19.01 -12.20
CA PHE A 270 -10.60 -18.24 -11.27
C PHE A 270 -10.42 -16.72 -11.48
N ILE A 271 -9.19 -16.22 -11.62
CA ILE A 271 -8.95 -14.80 -11.91
C ILE A 271 -9.62 -14.39 -13.23
N ALA A 272 -9.53 -15.22 -14.27
CA ALA A 272 -10.15 -14.96 -15.56
C ALA A 272 -11.70 -14.89 -15.47
N SER A 273 -12.32 -15.74 -14.65
CA SER A 273 -13.78 -15.73 -14.48
C SER A 273 -14.29 -14.48 -13.78
N LEU A 274 -13.51 -13.89 -12.87
CA LEU A 274 -13.83 -12.60 -12.27
C LEU A 274 -13.90 -11.47 -13.30
N GLY A 275 -13.04 -11.50 -14.33
CA GLY A 275 -13.04 -10.52 -15.41
C GLY A 275 -14.20 -10.70 -16.40
N ALA A 276 -14.58 -11.95 -16.68
CA ALA A 276 -15.70 -12.27 -17.57
C ALA A 276 -17.06 -11.84 -16.98
N GLY A 277 -17.24 -11.91 -15.65
CA GLY A 277 -18.48 -11.50 -14.98
C GLY A 277 -18.75 -9.99 -14.99
N VAL A 278 -17.74 -9.14 -15.20
CA VAL A 278 -17.92 -7.67 -15.29
C VAL A 278 -18.62 -7.27 -16.59
N GLY A 279 -18.56 -8.12 -17.63
CA GLY A 279 -19.31 -7.92 -18.87
C GLY A 279 -20.82 -8.15 -18.74
N GLU A 280 -21.26 -8.95 -17.76
CA GLU A 280 -22.66 -9.38 -17.63
C GLU A 280 -23.38 -8.77 -16.41
N LEU A 281 -22.63 -8.26 -15.43
CA LEU A 281 -23.14 -7.52 -14.26
C LEU A 281 -23.14 -5.98 -14.42
N SER A 282 -22.78 -5.46 -15.60
CA SER A 282 -22.80 -4.02 -15.89
C SER A 282 -24.20 -3.44 -16.16
N LYS A 283 -25.27 -4.22 -15.96
CA LYS A 283 -26.61 -3.68 -15.69
C LYS A 283 -26.79 -3.45 -14.18
N VAL A 284 -25.89 -2.66 -13.58
CA VAL A 284 -26.28 -1.97 -12.35
C VAL A 284 -27.21 -0.86 -12.83
N ASP A 285 -28.50 -1.01 -12.53
CA ASP A 285 -29.48 0.06 -12.69
C ASP A 285 -28.88 1.31 -12.02
N PRO A 286 -28.59 2.40 -12.76
CA PRO A 286 -28.01 3.61 -12.19
C PRO A 286 -28.91 4.20 -11.08
N ASP A 287 -30.17 3.79 -11.04
CA ASP A 287 -31.14 4.20 -10.04
C ASP A 287 -31.19 3.25 -8.83
N ALA A 288 -30.40 2.17 -8.78
CA ALA A 288 -30.44 1.22 -7.67
C ALA A 288 -29.97 1.84 -6.34
N GLU A 289 -28.96 2.71 -6.38
CA GLU A 289 -28.48 3.44 -5.21
C GLU A 289 -29.53 4.48 -4.76
N ALA A 290 -30.10 5.22 -5.71
CA ALA A 290 -31.18 6.18 -5.44
C ALA A 290 -32.46 5.50 -4.90
N LYS A 291 -32.80 4.31 -5.39
CA LYS A 291 -33.93 3.51 -4.90
C LYS A 291 -33.67 2.97 -3.50
N ALA A 292 -32.43 2.58 -3.18
CA ALA A 292 -32.06 2.14 -1.85
C ALA A 292 -32.09 3.31 -0.84
N GLU A 293 -31.62 4.49 -1.24
CA GLU A 293 -31.72 5.71 -0.43
C GLU A 293 -33.18 6.14 -0.23
N GLN A 294 -34.02 6.10 -1.28
CA GLN A 294 -35.44 6.40 -1.17
C GLN A 294 -36.16 5.39 -0.28
N ALA A 295 -35.89 4.10 -0.42
CA ALA A 295 -36.49 3.08 0.43
C ALA A 295 -36.05 3.21 1.90
N ALA A 296 -34.81 3.64 2.16
CA ALA A 296 -34.36 3.96 3.51
C ALA A 296 -35.07 5.19 4.09
N ALA A 297 -35.24 6.23 3.28
CA ALA A 297 -35.98 7.45 3.66
C ALA A 297 -37.46 7.15 3.96
N ASP A 298 -38.12 6.36 3.10
CA ASP A 298 -39.52 5.95 3.28
C ASP A 298 -39.70 5.12 4.57
N LEU A 299 -38.74 4.25 4.88
CA LEU A 299 -38.78 3.42 6.09
C LEU A 299 -38.49 4.24 7.36
N LEU A 300 -37.65 5.29 7.28
CA LEU A 300 -37.45 6.25 8.36
C LEU A 300 -38.71 7.09 8.61
N ALA A 301 -39.43 7.46 7.56
CA ALA A 301 -40.71 8.16 7.64
C ALA A 301 -41.80 7.28 8.27
N GLU A 302 -41.88 6.01 7.87
CA GLU A 302 -42.83 5.04 8.46
C GLU A 302 -42.55 4.79 9.95
N LEU A 303 -41.29 4.88 10.38
CA LEU A 303 -40.87 4.74 11.78
C LEU A 303 -40.92 6.06 12.58
N GLY A 304 -41.25 7.19 11.95
CA GLY A 304 -41.29 8.50 12.60
C GLY A 304 -39.93 8.99 13.10
N LEU A 305 -38.84 8.61 12.42
CA LEU A 305 -37.45 8.89 12.79
C LEU A 305 -36.78 9.94 11.88
N GLU A 306 -37.58 10.77 11.22
CA GLU A 306 -37.16 11.75 10.20
C GLU A 306 -36.16 12.80 10.73
N ASP A 307 -36.14 13.07 12.04
CA ASP A 307 -35.37 14.16 12.65
C ASP A 307 -33.92 13.79 13.06
N LEU A 308 -33.43 12.60 12.75
CA LEU A 308 -32.09 12.15 13.17
C LEU A 308 -30.97 12.39 12.15
N GLU A 309 -31.26 12.94 10.97
CA GLU A 309 -30.22 13.33 9.99
C GLU A 309 -29.94 14.84 10.02
N GLY A 310 -28.84 15.21 10.67
CA GLY A 310 -28.23 16.53 10.52
C GLY A 310 -27.75 16.78 9.09
N PRO A 311 -27.63 18.04 8.65
CA PRO A 311 -27.50 18.38 7.24
C PRO A 311 -26.22 17.84 6.59
N SER A 312 -26.42 16.89 5.70
CA SER A 312 -25.47 16.47 4.65
C SER A 312 -25.13 17.68 3.76
N SER A 313 -23.91 18.21 3.89
CA SER A 313 -23.40 19.26 3.02
C SER A 313 -22.74 18.65 1.78
N SER A 314 -23.52 18.39 0.74
CA SER A 314 -22.97 18.20 -0.61
C SER A 314 -23.99 18.52 -1.69
N ALA A 315 -24.09 19.80 -2.06
CA ALA A 315 -24.54 20.22 -3.40
C ALA A 315 -23.92 21.57 -3.79
N PRO A 316 -23.62 21.80 -5.08
CA PRO A 316 -22.71 22.85 -5.52
C PRO A 316 -23.41 24.21 -5.64
N LYS A 317 -22.73 25.29 -5.24
CA LYS A 317 -23.20 26.67 -5.42
C LYS A 317 -23.25 27.01 -6.92
N LYS A 318 -24.45 27.11 -7.48
CA LYS A 318 -24.72 27.94 -8.67
C LYS A 318 -25.46 29.20 -8.24
N ASN A 319 -24.89 30.34 -8.65
CA ASN A 319 -25.51 31.66 -8.63
C ASN A 319 -26.90 31.62 -9.25
N ASN A 320 -27.86 32.30 -8.62
CA ASN A 320 -28.67 33.30 -9.32
C ASN A 320 -29.36 34.26 -8.33
N GLN A 321 -29.15 35.54 -8.58
CA GLN A 321 -29.91 36.65 -8.00
C GLN A 321 -31.37 36.57 -8.46
N SER A 322 -32.31 36.87 -7.57
CA SER A 322 -33.49 37.68 -7.93
C SER A 322 -34.12 38.33 -6.70
N ALA A 323 -34.52 39.57 -6.90
CA ALA A 323 -35.06 40.49 -5.90
C ALA A 323 -36.58 40.38 -5.77
N SER A 324 -37.09 40.56 -4.55
CA SER A 324 -38.36 41.22 -4.20
C SER A 324 -38.58 41.04 -2.69
N GLY A 325 -38.94 42.00 -1.84
CA GLY A 325 -39.45 43.36 -2.03
C GLY A 325 -40.74 43.48 -1.20
N LYS A 326 -40.69 44.26 -0.10
CA LYS A 326 -41.78 44.93 0.68
C LYS A 326 -41.56 44.75 2.19
N LYS A 327 -41.86 45.69 3.09
CA LYS A 327 -42.23 47.13 3.11
C LYS A 327 -42.31 47.43 4.62
N MET A 328 -41.74 48.53 5.13
CA MET A 328 -42.37 49.25 6.25
C MET A 328 -42.16 50.76 6.10
N LYS A 329 -43.28 51.47 6.25
CA LYS A 329 -43.47 52.90 5.99
C LYS A 329 -43.01 53.75 7.18
N ARG A 330 -42.55 54.96 6.83
CA ARG A 330 -42.23 56.13 7.67
C ARG A 330 -43.48 56.80 8.28
N GLY A 331 -43.26 57.49 9.40
CA GLY A 331 -44.00 58.65 9.89
C GLY A 331 -43.48 59.02 11.29
N GLY A 332 -43.17 60.25 11.67
CA GLY A 332 -43.27 61.57 11.06
C GLY A 332 -42.47 62.59 11.91
N LYS A 333 -42.27 63.77 11.34
CA LYS A 333 -41.38 64.86 11.79
C LYS A 333 -42.24 66.05 12.26
N LYS A 334 -41.87 66.75 13.34
CA LYS A 334 -42.18 68.17 13.64
C LYS A 334 -41.26 68.59 14.83
N LYS A 335 -40.23 69.45 14.68
CA LYS A 335 -40.23 70.94 14.67
C LYS A 335 -41.19 71.52 15.73
N GLY A 336 -40.84 72.36 16.70
CA GLY A 336 -39.62 73.07 17.06
C GLY A 336 -39.98 74.28 17.96
N ARG A 337 -38.99 74.83 18.67
CA ARG A 337 -38.89 76.17 19.28
C ARG A 337 -39.90 76.60 20.36
N LYS A 338 -39.39 76.86 21.56
CA LYS A 338 -39.07 78.22 22.01
C LYS A 338 -37.87 78.18 22.95
#